data_AF-A0A2Z2NXX1-F1
#
_entry.id   AF-A0A2Z2NXX1-F1
#
_cell.length_a   1.000
_cell.length_b   1.000
_cell.length_c   1.000
_cell.angle_alpha   90.00
_cell.angle_beta   90.00
_cell.angle_gamma   90.00
#
_symmetry.space_group_name_H-M   'P 1'
#
loop_
_entity.id
_entity.type
_entity.pdbx_description
1 polymer ?
#
loop_
_entity_poly.entity_id
_entity_poly.type
_entity_poly.pdbx_seq_one_letter_code
_entity_poly.pdbx_strand_id
1 'polypeptide(L)'
;MGHLYFSDVSTGRKMGYAYEISGSKGAIRFDQEDQNALWLYKMEGPESERGFRKILTNPDHPDYVNFCLGPGHGTGYQDQLIIEARDFLAAIHAGQSRWPTFRDGMEVNRAIDAVWASVEGSRWVDV
;
A
#
# COMPACT_ATOMS: atom_id res chain seq x y z
N MET A 1 -5.31 3.20 -16.63
CA MET A 1 -4.04 2.56 -17.03
C MET A 1 -3.11 2.63 -15.83
N GLY A 2 -2.36 1.57 -15.55
CA GLY A 2 -1.42 1.50 -14.42
C GLY A 2 -0.09 0.92 -14.90
N HIS A 3 0.96 1.10 -14.08
CA HIS A 3 2.26 0.48 -14.31
C HIS A 3 2.80 -0.02 -12.97
N LEU A 4 3.64 -1.04 -13.04
CA LEU A 4 4.41 -1.56 -11.90
C LEU A 4 5.88 -1.55 -12.29
N TYR A 5 6.74 -1.20 -11.34
CA TYR A 5 8.19 -1.19 -11.50
C TYR A 5 8.83 -1.87 -10.29
N PHE A 6 9.74 -2.80 -10.55
CA PHE A 6 10.47 -3.55 -9.54
C PHE A 6 11.95 -3.58 -9.91
N SER A 7 12.83 -3.33 -8.94
CA SER A 7 14.28 -3.40 -9.14
C SER A 7 14.99 -3.57 -7.80
N ASP A 8 15.83 -4.60 -7.72
CA ASP A 8 16.78 -4.87 -6.63
C ASP A 8 18.09 -4.06 -6.79
N VAL A 9 18.33 -3.49 -7.98
CA VAL A 9 19.53 -2.70 -8.33
C VAL A 9 19.26 -1.19 -8.40
N SER A 10 18.12 -0.73 -7.88
CA SER A 10 17.78 0.70 -7.81
C SER A 10 18.62 1.44 -6.76
N THR A 11 19.83 1.84 -7.14
CA THR A 11 20.81 2.50 -6.26
C THR A 11 20.20 3.65 -5.48
N GLY A 12 20.39 3.62 -4.16
CA GLY A 12 19.87 4.64 -3.22
C GLY A 12 18.60 4.21 -2.48
N ARG A 13 17.75 3.36 -3.07
CA ARG A 13 16.57 2.82 -2.39
C ARG A 13 16.94 1.79 -1.32
N LYS A 14 16.25 1.83 -0.18
CA LYS A 14 16.38 0.88 0.93
C LYS A 14 15.10 0.06 1.10
N MET A 15 13.93 0.70 1.01
CA MET A 15 12.60 0.11 1.03
C MET A 15 11.64 0.89 0.12
N GLY A 16 11.97 0.97 -1.19
CA GLY A 16 11.26 1.80 -2.18
C GLY A 16 9.88 1.30 -2.62
N TYR A 17 9.10 0.71 -1.71
CA TYR A 17 7.71 0.32 -1.95
C TYR A 17 6.83 1.56 -1.92
N ALA A 18 6.49 2.06 -3.10
CA ALA A 18 5.74 3.30 -3.27
C ALA A 18 4.61 3.10 -4.29
N TYR A 19 3.49 3.80 -4.08
CA TYR A 19 2.39 3.80 -5.02
C TYR A 19 1.74 5.17 -5.12
N GLU A 20 1.23 5.46 -6.31
CA GLU A 20 0.45 6.64 -6.61
C GLU A 20 -0.83 6.22 -7.30
N ILE A 21 -1.95 6.77 -6.82
CA ILE A 21 -3.26 6.54 -7.43
C ILE A 21 -3.81 7.89 -7.82
N SER A 22 -3.98 8.10 -9.12
CA SER A 22 -4.56 9.31 -9.69
C SER A 22 -5.97 9.02 -10.21
N GLY A 23 -6.92 9.85 -9.80
CA GLY A 23 -8.32 9.76 -10.21
C GLY A 23 -8.87 11.11 -10.67
N SER A 24 -10.10 11.11 -11.16
CA SER A 24 -10.74 12.32 -11.72
C SER A 24 -11.01 13.44 -10.70
N LYS A 25 -10.90 13.15 -9.40
CA LYS A 25 -11.21 14.09 -8.30
C LYS A 25 -10.03 14.35 -7.36
N GLY A 26 -8.89 13.73 -7.60
CA GLY A 26 -7.79 13.76 -6.64
C GLY A 26 -6.73 12.71 -6.91
N ALA A 27 -5.74 12.68 -6.04
CA ALA A 27 -4.68 11.68 -6.07
C ALA A 27 -4.19 11.35 -4.66
N ILE A 28 -3.67 10.14 -4.47
CA ILE A 28 -2.94 9.75 -3.28
C ILE A 28 -1.54 9.27 -3.64
N ARG A 29 -0.57 9.55 -2.76
CA ARG A 29 0.81 9.05 -2.87
C ARG A 29 1.27 8.51 -1.53
N PHE A 30 1.98 7.40 -1.58
CA PHE A 30 2.58 6.74 -0.43
C PHE A 30 3.99 6.27 -0.79
N ASP A 31 4.91 6.38 0.16
CA ASP A 31 6.26 5.82 0.10
C ASP A 31 6.55 5.15 1.44
N GLN A 32 6.88 3.87 1.43
CA GLN A 32 7.18 3.10 2.63
C GLN A 32 8.42 3.64 3.39
N GLU A 33 9.33 4.35 2.72
CA GLU A 33 10.45 5.04 3.40
C GLU A 33 9.96 6.25 4.22
N ASP A 34 8.75 6.77 3.95
CA ASP A 34 8.00 7.80 4.72
C ASP A 34 6.65 7.21 5.21
N GLN A 35 6.65 5.94 5.65
CA GLN A 35 5.42 5.14 5.92
C GLN A 35 4.40 5.79 6.86
N ASN A 36 4.82 6.77 7.66
CA ASN A 36 3.96 7.46 8.62
C ASN A 36 3.23 8.66 8.03
N ALA A 37 3.28 8.83 6.71
CA ALA A 37 2.56 9.87 6.02
C ALA A 37 1.84 9.37 4.76
N LEU A 38 0.66 9.94 4.53
CA LEU A 38 -0.07 9.82 3.28
C LEU A 38 -0.15 11.20 2.63
N TRP A 39 0.15 11.29 1.35
CA TRP A 39 -0.06 12.51 0.58
C TRP A 39 -1.42 12.45 -0.10
N LEU A 40 -2.25 13.45 0.15
CA LEU A 40 -3.60 13.56 -0.41
C LEU A 40 -3.77 14.85 -1.21
N TYR A 41 -4.13 14.72 -2.48
CA TYR A 41 -4.61 15.81 -3.32
C TYR A 41 -6.12 15.67 -3.54
N LYS A 42 -6.87 16.77 -3.36
CA LYS A 42 -8.29 16.86 -3.72
C LYS A 42 -8.46 18.00 -4.71
N MET A 43 -9.21 17.77 -5.78
CA MET A 43 -9.58 18.79 -6.76
C MET A 43 -10.78 19.61 -6.24
N GLU A 44 -10.62 20.21 -5.07
CA GLU A 44 -11.65 20.93 -4.33
C GLU A 44 -11.09 22.24 -3.78
N GLY A 45 -11.97 23.21 -3.49
CA GLY A 45 -11.56 24.51 -2.95
C GLY A 45 -10.92 25.47 -3.98
N PRO A 46 -10.41 26.63 -3.52
CA PRO A 46 -9.77 27.63 -4.36
C PRO A 46 -8.55 27.06 -5.08
N GLU A 47 -8.46 27.28 -6.39
CA GLU A 47 -7.37 26.72 -7.22
C GLU A 47 -5.98 27.14 -6.75
N SER A 48 -5.83 28.35 -6.24
CA SER A 48 -4.58 28.90 -5.68
C SER A 48 -4.06 28.16 -4.44
N GLU A 49 -4.92 27.39 -3.76
CA GLU A 49 -4.58 26.64 -2.54
C GLU A 49 -4.51 25.13 -2.80
N ARG A 50 -4.81 24.68 -4.02
CA ARG A 50 -4.77 23.26 -4.37
C ARG A 50 -3.33 22.77 -4.40
N GLY A 51 -3.09 21.68 -3.68
CA GLY A 51 -1.81 21.01 -3.61
C GLY A 51 -1.93 19.71 -2.81
N PHE A 52 -0.90 18.88 -2.86
CA PHE A 52 -0.85 17.71 -2.00
C PHE A 52 -0.72 18.15 -0.53
N ARG A 53 -1.54 17.56 0.33
CA ARG A 53 -1.44 17.69 1.78
C ARG A 53 -0.73 16.48 2.34
N LYS A 54 0.32 16.68 3.13
CA LYS A 54 0.95 15.61 3.91
C LYS A 54 0.10 15.35 5.15
N ILE A 55 -0.52 14.19 5.23
CA ILE A 55 -1.30 13.75 6.37
C ILE A 55 -0.42 12.82 7.20
N LEU A 56 -0.05 13.26 8.40
CA LEU A 56 0.68 12.42 9.35
C LEU A 56 -0.27 11.41 9.99
N THR A 57 0.25 10.21 10.22
CA THR A 57 -0.52 9.14 10.88
C THR A 57 -0.87 9.55 12.31
N ASN A 58 -2.10 9.26 12.72
CA ASN A 58 -2.67 9.68 13.99
C ASN A 58 -3.70 8.64 14.48
N PRO A 59 -4.22 8.77 15.71
CA PRO A 59 -5.17 7.80 16.30
C PRO A 59 -6.49 7.61 15.56
N ASP A 60 -6.90 8.52 14.68
CA ASP A 60 -8.09 8.33 13.84
C ASP A 60 -7.82 7.37 12.68
N HIS A 61 -6.56 6.99 12.45
CA HIS A 61 -6.19 5.95 11.48
C HIS A 61 -6.17 4.57 12.16
N PRO A 62 -6.75 3.53 11.52
CA PRO A 62 -7.36 2.39 12.21
C PRO A 62 -6.52 1.72 13.30
N ASP A 63 -5.37 1.17 12.93
CA ASP A 63 -4.57 0.35 13.84
C ASP A 63 -3.58 1.16 14.68
N TYR A 64 -3.34 2.43 14.33
CA TYR A 64 -2.34 3.29 14.95
C TYR A 64 -2.55 3.47 16.44
N VAL A 65 -3.80 3.64 16.86
CA VAL A 65 -4.18 3.91 18.26
C VAL A 65 -3.71 2.84 19.25
N ASN A 66 -3.48 1.61 18.77
CA ASN A 66 -2.99 0.51 19.60
C ASN A 66 -1.48 0.60 19.90
N PHE A 67 -0.75 1.45 19.18
CA PHE A 67 0.70 1.64 19.32
C PHE A 67 1.05 3.01 19.89
N CYS A 68 0.31 4.06 19.51
CA CYS A 68 0.58 5.41 19.98
C CYS A 68 -0.69 6.27 20.01
N LEU A 69 -0.84 7.07 21.07
CA LEU A 69 -1.93 8.06 21.19
C LEU A 69 -1.52 9.45 20.68
N GLY A 70 -0.23 9.71 20.52
CA GLY A 70 0.27 10.99 20.01
C GLY A 70 0.27 11.01 18.47
N PRO A 71 -0.38 11.97 17.80
CA PRO A 71 -0.26 12.12 16.35
C PRO A 71 1.20 12.32 15.91
N GLY A 72 1.59 11.75 14.76
CA GLY A 72 2.89 11.98 14.12
C GLY A 72 4.11 11.35 14.81
N HIS A 73 3.93 10.58 15.88
CA HIS A 73 5.04 9.85 16.52
C HIS A 73 5.45 8.61 15.72
N GLY A 74 4.51 8.10 14.93
CA GLY A 74 4.73 7.07 13.92
C GLY A 74 4.75 5.64 14.46
N THR A 75 4.60 4.69 13.54
CA THR A 75 4.83 3.26 13.71
C THR A 75 6.05 2.82 12.92
N GLY A 76 6.56 1.63 13.22
CA GLY A 76 7.66 0.93 12.54
C GLY A 76 7.16 -0.22 11.66
N TYR A 77 8.05 -0.75 10.81
CA TYR A 77 7.76 -1.96 10.00
C TYR A 77 7.29 -3.15 10.86
N GLN A 78 7.87 -3.31 12.05
CA GLN A 78 7.49 -4.39 12.96
C GLN A 78 6.04 -4.26 13.47
N ASP A 79 5.51 -3.04 13.58
CA ASP A 79 4.12 -2.82 14.00
C ASP A 79 3.14 -3.34 12.93
N GLN A 80 3.52 -3.26 11.65
CA GLN A 80 2.73 -3.85 10.55
C GLN A 80 2.65 -5.38 10.69
N LEU A 81 3.75 -6.04 11.07
CA LEU A 81 3.77 -7.48 11.32
C LEU A 81 2.95 -7.87 12.56
N ILE A 82 2.93 -7.01 13.59
CA ILE A 82 2.09 -7.23 14.78
C ILE A 82 0.61 -7.14 14.41
N ILE A 83 0.23 -6.17 13.56
CA ILE A 83 -1.15 -6.05 13.03
C ILE A 83 -1.53 -7.32 12.25
N GLU A 84 -0.65 -7.78 11.36
CA GLU A 84 -0.88 -8.99 10.56
C GLU A 84 -1.05 -10.24 11.46
N ALA A 85 -0.16 -10.42 12.44
CA ALA A 85 -0.24 -11.52 13.39
C ALA A 85 -1.53 -11.48 14.23
N ARG A 86 -1.95 -10.30 14.69
CA ARG A 86 -3.23 -10.12 15.38
C ARG A 86 -4.39 -10.58 14.49
N ASP A 87 -4.42 -10.14 13.24
CA ASP A 87 -5.53 -10.46 12.34
C ASP A 87 -5.57 -11.94 11.95
N PHE A 88 -4.41 -12.57 11.79
CA PHE A 88 -4.30 -14.01 11.60
C PHE A 88 -4.84 -14.81 12.79
N LEU A 89 -4.42 -14.46 14.02
CA LEU A 89 -4.90 -15.11 15.23
C LEU A 89 -6.40 -14.88 15.46
N ALA A 90 -6.90 -13.69 15.15
CA ALA A 90 -8.33 -13.37 15.22
C ALA A 90 -9.15 -14.20 14.22
N ALA A 91 -8.63 -14.44 13.01
CA ALA A 91 -9.26 -15.31 12.01
C ALA A 91 -9.36 -16.76 12.50
N ILE A 92 -8.30 -17.29 13.11
CA ILE A 92 -8.29 -18.63 13.72
C ILE A 92 -9.33 -18.72 14.83
N HIS A 93 -9.32 -17.76 15.76
CA HIS A 93 -10.25 -17.74 16.88
C HIS A 93 -11.71 -17.70 16.44
N ALA A 94 -12.02 -16.89 15.43
CA ALA A 94 -13.38 -16.77 14.89
C ALA A 94 -13.79 -17.95 13.98
N GLY A 95 -12.85 -18.80 13.58
CA GLY A 95 -13.08 -19.83 12.56
C GLY A 95 -13.48 -19.25 11.20
N GLN A 96 -13.10 -18.00 10.91
CA GLN A 96 -13.49 -17.25 9.72
C GLN A 96 -12.26 -16.65 9.06
N SER A 97 -12.07 -16.93 7.76
CA SER A 97 -10.95 -16.38 7.00
C SER A 97 -11.02 -14.86 6.90
N ARG A 98 -9.86 -14.23 7.03
CA ARG A 98 -9.65 -12.80 6.73
C ARG A 98 -8.71 -12.67 5.54
N TRP A 99 -8.80 -11.54 4.84
CA TRP A 99 -7.90 -11.24 3.75
C TRP A 99 -6.47 -10.99 4.30
N PRO A 100 -5.40 -11.39 3.57
CA PRO A 100 -5.43 -12.21 2.35
C PRO A 100 -5.62 -13.70 2.64
N THR A 101 -6.30 -14.40 1.74
CA THR A 101 -6.47 -15.85 1.74
C THR A 101 -5.57 -16.54 0.71
N PHE A 102 -5.52 -17.87 0.71
CA PHE A 102 -4.84 -18.61 -0.36
C PHE A 102 -5.42 -18.37 -1.75
N ARG A 103 -6.71 -18.04 -1.85
CA ARG A 103 -7.30 -17.64 -3.14
C ARG A 103 -6.69 -16.33 -3.62
N ASP A 104 -6.56 -15.34 -2.75
CA ASP A 104 -5.94 -14.05 -3.09
C ASP A 104 -4.48 -14.25 -3.51
N GLY A 105 -3.73 -15.11 -2.81
CA GLY A 105 -2.37 -15.50 -3.19
C GLY A 105 -2.30 -16.18 -4.56
N MET A 106 -3.29 -17.01 -4.91
CA MET A 106 -3.37 -17.62 -6.25
C MET A 106 -3.59 -16.58 -7.34
N GLU A 107 -4.41 -15.54 -7.10
CA GLU A 107 -4.61 -14.47 -8.08
C GLU A 107 -3.32 -13.67 -8.31
N VAL A 108 -2.52 -13.43 -7.25
CA VAL A 108 -1.18 -12.83 -7.38
C VAL A 108 -0.26 -13.70 -8.24
N ASN A 109 -0.25 -15.02 -8.01
CA ASN A 109 0.56 -15.94 -8.79
C ASN A 109 0.17 -15.94 -10.28
N ARG A 110 -1.13 -15.89 -10.60
CA ARG A 110 -1.60 -15.79 -12.00
C ARG A 110 -1.07 -14.55 -12.70
N ALA A 111 -1.05 -13.40 -12.01
CA ALA A 111 -0.48 -12.18 -12.56
C ALA A 111 1.03 -12.32 -12.81
N ILE A 112 1.77 -12.95 -11.91
CA ILE A 112 3.21 -13.22 -12.08
C ILE A 112 3.44 -14.17 -13.26
N ASP A 113 2.66 -15.24 -13.38
CA ASP A 113 2.74 -16.19 -14.49
C ASP A 113 2.46 -15.50 -15.85
N ALA A 114 1.47 -14.61 -15.90
CA ALA A 114 1.16 -13.82 -17.09
C ALA A 114 2.29 -12.87 -17.49
N VAL A 115 3.01 -12.28 -16.51
CA VAL A 115 4.20 -11.46 -16.77
C VAL A 115 5.28 -12.30 -17.44
N TRP A 116 5.56 -13.51 -16.96
CA TRP A 116 6.54 -14.41 -17.58
C TRP A 116 6.14 -14.81 -19.01
N ALA A 117 4.88 -15.19 -19.21
CA ALA A 117 4.37 -15.55 -20.54
C ALA A 117 4.41 -14.36 -21.53
N SER A 118 4.17 -13.14 -21.04
CA SER A 118 4.25 -11.90 -21.82
C SER A 118 5.68 -11.63 -22.30
N VAL A 119 6.66 -11.82 -21.42
CA VAL A 119 8.09 -11.66 -21.75
C VAL A 119 8.53 -12.70 -22.78
N GLU A 120 8.23 -13.98 -22.55
CA GLU A 120 8.61 -15.07 -23.46
C GLU A 120 7.97 -14.92 -24.85
N GLY A 121 6.69 -14.54 -24.90
CA GLY A 121 5.94 -14.35 -26.14
C GLY A 121 6.11 -12.99 -26.80
N SER A 122 6.77 -12.03 -26.13
CA SER A 122 6.90 -10.62 -26.56
C SER A 122 5.55 -10.01 -27.01
N ARG A 123 4.48 -10.30 -26.25
CA ARG A 123 3.11 -9.90 -26.60
C ARG A 123 2.26 -9.69 -25.36
N TRP A 124 1.14 -9.00 -25.52
CA TRP A 124 0.12 -8.90 -24.48
C TRP A 124 -0.46 -10.28 -24.12
N VAL A 125 -0.75 -10.44 -22.83
CA VAL A 125 -1.35 -11.64 -22.22
C VAL A 125 -2.51 -11.19 -21.35
N ASP A 126 -3.66 -11.84 -21.50
CA ASP A 126 -4.82 -11.65 -20.64
C ASP A 126 -4.64 -12.44 -19.33
N VAL A 127 -5.14 -11.87 -18.23
CA VAL A 127 -5.08 -12.45 -16.87
C VAL A 127 -6.48 -12.88 -16.44
#